data_AF-A0A2E1VQN9-F1
#
_entry.id   AF-A0A2E1VQN9-F1
#
_cell.length_a   1.000
_cell.length_b   1.000
_cell.length_c   1.000
_cell.angle_alpha   90.00
_cell.angle_beta   90.00
_cell.angle_gamma   90.00
#
_symmetry.space_group_name_H-M   'P 1'
#
loop_
_entity.id
_entity.type
_entity.pdbx_description
1 polymer ?
#
loop_
_entity_poly.entity_id
_entity_poly.type
_entity_poly.pdbx_seq_one_letter_code
_entity_poly.pdbx_strand_id
1 'polypeptide(L)' 'MLGGAPFFIFLFRQYFLTIPGELMEAARVDGAGPFRTFFLVMLPMAKPVIGAVAI' A
#
# COMPACT_ATOMS: atom_id res chain seq x y z
N MET A 1 -24.29 4.21 10.10
CA MET A 1 -23.27 4.07 9.04
C MET A 1 -21.88 4.00 9.67
N LEU A 2 -21.48 2.82 10.18
CA LEU A 2 -20.13 2.58 10.73
C LEU A 2 -19.54 1.23 10.22
N GLY A 3 -20.13 0.64 9.18
CA GLY A 3 -19.73 -0.67 8.65
C GLY A 3 -18.68 -0.64 7.53
N GLY A 4 -18.23 0.54 7.09
CA GLY A 4 -17.28 0.66 5.96
C GLY A 4 -15.81 0.46 6.36
N ALA A 5 -15.41 0.88 7.57
CA ALA A 5 -14.00 0.84 7.99
C ALA A 5 -13.35 -0.56 7.95
N PRO A 6 -14.01 -1.65 8.40
CA PRO A 6 -13.43 -2.99 8.32
C PRO A 6 -13.24 -3.47 6.88
N PHE A 7 -14.20 -3.12 6.00
CA PHE A 7 -14.14 -3.47 4.58
C PHE A 7 -12.96 -2.78 3.89
N PHE A 8 -12.76 -1.49 4.15
CA PHE A 8 -11.62 -0.75 3.61
C PHE A 8 -10.28 -1.30 4.11
N ILE A 9 -10.16 -1.63 5.40
CA ILE A 9 -8.95 -2.27 5.95
C ILE A 9 -8.67 -3.61 5.23
N PHE A 10 -9.71 -4.42 5.00
CA PHE A 10 -9.56 -5.68 4.26
C PHE A 10 -9.09 -5.45 2.82
N LEU A 11 -9.66 -4.47 2.12
CA LEU A 11 -9.33 -4.13 0.73
C LEU A 11 -7.88 -3.64 0.60
N PHE A 12 -7.47 -2.72 1.47
CA PHE A 12 -6.08 -2.27 1.55
C PHE A 12 -5.13 -3.41 1.89
N ARG A 13 -5.49 -4.29 2.85
CA ARG A 13 -4.67 -5.45 3.19
C ARG A 13 -4.50 -6.41 2.01
N GLN A 14 -5.58 -6.74 1.30
CA GLN A 14 -5.54 -7.58 0.11
C GLN A 14 -4.62 -6.97 -0.95
N TYR A 15 -4.70 -5.65 -1.16
CA TYR A 15 -3.84 -4.95 -2.10
C TYR A 15 -2.36 -4.93 -1.69
N PHE A 16 -2.06 -4.64 -0.43
CA PHE A 16 -0.66 -4.66 0.02
C PHE A 16 -0.04 -6.05 -0.08
N LEU A 17 -0.85 -7.12 -0.02
CA LEU A 17 -0.38 -8.49 -0.26
C LEU A 17 -0.11 -8.80 -1.74
N THR A 18 -0.69 -8.06 -2.69
CA THR A 18 -0.37 -8.21 -4.12
C THR A 18 0.92 -7.47 -4.51
N ILE A 19 1.45 -6.61 -3.65
CA ILE A 19 2.71 -5.92 -3.89
C ILE A 19 3.86 -6.93 -3.75
N PRO A 20 4.69 -7.11 -4.79
CA PRO A 20 5.79 -8.07 -4.75
C PRO A 20 6.85 -7.66 -3.72
N GLY A 21 7.32 -8.63 -2.92
CA GLY A 21 8.35 -8.41 -1.89
C GLY A 21 9.70 -7.93 -2.44
N GLU A 22 9.95 -8.14 -3.73
CA GLU A 22 11.13 -7.64 -4.46
C GLU A 22 11.25 -6.12 -4.40
N LEU A 23 10.13 -5.39 -4.34
CA LEU A 23 10.12 -3.92 -4.19
C LEU A 23 10.64 -3.49 -2.81
N MET A 24 10.41 -4.30 -1.78
CA MET A 24 10.92 -4.03 -0.43
C MET A 24 12.43 -4.30 -0.37
N GLU A 25 12.91 -5.34 -1.05
CA GLU A 25 14.34 -5.61 -1.18
C GLU A 25 15.06 -4.56 -2.04
N ALA A 26 14.46 -4.12 -3.15
CA ALA A 26 14.99 -3.01 -3.94
C ALA A 26 15.08 -1.72 -3.11
N ALA A 27 14.04 -1.39 -2.35
CA ALA A 27 14.06 -0.23 -1.45
C ALA A 27 15.12 -0.36 -0.34
N ARG A 28 15.38 -1.57 0.15
CA ARG A 28 16.44 -1.85 1.12
C ARG A 28 17.83 -1.65 0.50
N VAL A 29 18.05 -2.14 -0.72
CA VAL A 29 19.29 -1.97 -1.50
C VAL A 29 19.54 -0.49 -1.81
N ASP A 30 18.50 0.26 -2.14
CA ASP A 30 18.55 1.71 -2.39
C ASP A 30 18.72 2.55 -1.11
N GLY A 31 18.82 1.92 0.07
CA GLY A 31 18.94 2.60 1.36
C GLY A 31 17.71 3.42 1.75
N ALA A 32 16.55 3.13 1.17
CA ALA A 32 15.29 3.77 1.54
C ALA A 32 14.79 3.20 2.88
N GLY A 33 14.73 4.05 3.91
CA GLY A 33 14.16 3.69 5.20
C GLY A 33 12.64 3.42 5.11
N PRO A 34 12.03 2.79 6.15
CA PRO A 34 10.64 2.32 6.12
C PRO A 34 9.63 3.40 5.72
N PHE A 35 9.79 4.61 6.25
CA PHE A 35 8.94 5.75 5.90
C PHE A 35 9.09 6.14 4.44
N ARG A 36 10.32 6.20 3.92
CA ARG A 36 10.60 6.55 2.52
C ARG A 36 10.02 5.49 1.58
N THR A 37 10.21 4.21 1.90
CA THR A 37 9.64 3.09 1.14
C THR A 37 8.12 3.13 1.13
N PHE A 38 7.49 3.41 2.27
CA PHE A 38 6.04 3.55 2.34
C PHE A 38 5.53 4.69 1.44
N PHE A 39 6.07 5.90 1.57
CA PHE A 39 5.56 7.07 0.84
C PHE A 39 5.98 7.12 -0.64
N LEU A 40 7.16 6.61 -1.00
CA LEU A 40 7.68 6.69 -2.38
C LEU A 40 7.43 5.42 -3.20
N VAL A 41 7.17 4.29 -2.56
CA VAL A 41 6.95 3.01 -3.25
C VAL A 41 5.54 2.49 -2.97
N MET A 42 5.19 2.20 -1.72
CA MET A 42 3.93 1.53 -1.41
C MET A 42 2.69 2.41 -1.66
N LEU A 43 2.74 3.69 -1.25
CA LEU A 43 1.63 4.64 -1.36
C LEU A 43 1.28 5.01 -2.82
N PRO A 44 2.23 5.36 -3.72
CA PRO A 44 1.91 5.60 -5.12
C PRO A 44 1.41 4.33 -5.81
N MET A 45 1.92 3.17 -5.42
CA MET A 45 1.39 1.89 -5.88
C MET A 45 -0.04 1.69 -5.38
N ALA A 46 -0.43 2.16 -4.19
CA ALA A 46 -1.80 2.07 -3.67
C ALA A 46 -2.81 3.04 -4.29
N LYS A 47 -2.41 3.96 -5.19
CA LYS A 47 -3.33 4.89 -5.88
C LYS A 47 -4.55 4.23 -6.54
N PRO A 48 -4.46 3.07 -7.20
CA PRO A 48 -5.62 2.42 -7.81
C PRO A 48 -6.68 2.04 -6.77
N VAL A 49 -6.26 1.50 -5.62
CA VAL A 49 -7.17 1.14 -4.52
C VAL A 49 -7.71 2.37 -3.82
N ILE A 50 -6.91 3.41 -3.63
CA ILE A 50 -7.40 4.68 -3.10
C ILE A 50 -8.50 5.23 -4.02
N GLY A 51 -8.34 5.16 -5.34
CA GLY A 51 -9.38 5.56 -6.30
C GLY A 51 -10.65 4.69 -6.24
N ALA A 52 -10.50 3.38 -6.07
CA ALA A 52 -11.62 2.45 -5.95
C ALA A 52 -12.40 2.60 -4.63
N VAL A 53 -11.76 3.13 -3.59
CA VAL A 53 -12.32 3.27 -2.24
C VAL A 53 -12.80 4.70 -1.96
N ALA A 54 -12.32 5.69 -2.70
CA ALA A 54 -12.64 7.11 -2.49
C ALA A 54 -13.89 7.60 -3.25
N ILE A 55 -14.46 6.79 -4.14
CA ILE A 55 -15.73 7.04 -4.86
C ILE A 55 -16.83 6.21 -4.19
#